data_AF-A0A6P0DUD9-F1
#
_entry.id   AF-A0A6P0DUD9-F1
#
_cell.length_a   1.000
_cell.length_b   1.000
_cell.length_c   1.000
_cell.angle_alpha   90.00
_cell.angle_beta   90.00
_cell.angle_gamma   90.00
#
_symmetry.space_group_name_H-M   'P 1'
#
loop_
_entity.id
_entity.type
_entity.pdbx_description
1 polymer ?
#
loop_
_entity_poly.entity_id
_entity_poly.type
_entity_poly.pdbx_seq_one_letter_code
_entity_poly.pdbx_strand_id
1 'polypeptide(L)'
;RLSLHGQTAAVQLVLWTNDHGYLPGKKELDHVRPTRLCIRYDSEDHLQLVTRRRNMLRQWEARKAASQIGHNGGPPMVCEEA
;
A
#
# COMPACT_ATOMS: atom_id res chain seq x y z
N ARG A 1 4.10 -6.20 11.97
CA ARG A 1 5.45 -5.76 12.39
C ARG A 1 6.10 -6.91 13.14
N LEU A 2 7.43 -6.99 13.23
CA LEU A 2 8.13 -8.00 14.05
C LEU A 2 9.25 -7.35 14.88
N SER A 3 9.68 -8.03 15.94
CA SER A 3 10.87 -7.68 16.70
C SER A 3 12.05 -8.54 16.25
N LEU A 4 13.16 -7.92 15.86
CA LEU A 4 14.39 -8.59 15.48
C LEU A 4 15.55 -7.87 16.18
N HIS A 5 16.32 -8.58 17.01
CA HIS A 5 17.43 -7.99 17.77
C HIS A 5 17.06 -6.70 18.56
N GLY A 6 15.85 -6.67 19.13
CA GLY A 6 15.37 -5.50 19.89
C GLY A 6 14.90 -4.31 19.04
N GLN A 7 14.91 -4.42 17.71
CA GLN A 7 14.37 -3.41 16.81
C GLN A 7 13.05 -3.85 16.19
N THR A 8 12.13 -2.89 16.00
CA THR A 8 10.85 -3.15 15.33
C THR A 8 11.01 -3.01 13.81
N ALA A 9 10.90 -4.12 13.10
CA ALA A 9 11.01 -4.17 11.65
C ALA A 9 9.65 -4.36 10.94
N ALA A 10 9.59 -3.96 9.67
CA ALA A 10 8.46 -4.29 8.80
C ALA A 10 8.61 -5.71 8.26
N VAL A 11 7.61 -6.57 8.52
CA VAL A 11 7.64 -8.00 8.17
C VAL A 11 7.89 -8.22 6.68
N GLN A 12 7.17 -7.49 5.84
CA GLN A 12 7.32 -7.56 4.39
C GLN A 12 8.72 -7.18 3.89
N LEU A 13 9.37 -6.17 4.50
CA LEU A 13 10.69 -5.72 4.06
C LEU A 13 11.71 -6.80 4.39
N VAL A 14 11.66 -7.33 5.62
CA VAL A 14 12.57 -8.38 6.08
C VAL A 14 12.45 -9.63 5.20
N LEU A 15 11.22 -10.11 4.98
CA LEU A 15 10.97 -11.29 4.15
C LEU A 15 11.45 -11.10 2.71
N TRP A 16 11.11 -9.97 2.08
CA TRP A 16 11.53 -9.69 0.71
C TRP A 16 13.06 -9.58 0.60
N THR A 17 13.72 -8.87 1.53
CA THR A 17 15.18 -8.75 1.54
C THR A 17 15.90 -10.05 1.88
N ASN A 18 15.26 -10.97 2.60
CA ASN A 18 15.81 -12.28 2.89
C ASN A 18 15.93 -13.14 1.62
N ASP A 19 15.00 -12.98 0.67
CA ASP A 19 14.95 -13.74 -0.58
C ASP A 19 15.69 -13.04 -1.74
N HIS A 20 15.48 -11.72 -1.89
CA HIS A 20 16.00 -10.93 -3.02
C HIS A 20 17.32 -10.21 -2.68
N GLY A 21 17.71 -10.20 -1.41
CA GLY A 21 18.90 -9.49 -0.91
C GLY A 21 18.66 -8.00 -0.70
N TYR A 22 19.62 -7.18 -1.14
CA TYR A 22 19.62 -5.75 -0.86
C TYR A 22 18.48 -5.01 -1.56
N LEU A 23 17.71 -4.21 -0.81
CA LEU A 23 16.71 -3.30 -1.36
C LEU A 23 17.42 -2.12 -2.04
N PRO A 24 17.31 -1.96 -3.38
CA PRO A 24 17.98 -0.88 -4.09
C PRO A 24 17.56 0.50 -3.57
N GLY A 25 18.56 1.37 -3.33
CA GLY A 25 18.31 2.74 -2.91
C GLY A 25 17.35 3.48 -3.86
N LYS A 26 16.46 4.30 -3.29
CA LYS A 26 15.39 5.06 -3.99
C LYS A 26 14.18 4.25 -4.47
N LYS A 27 14.16 2.93 -4.23
CA LYS A 27 12.97 2.10 -4.44
C LYS A 27 12.29 1.78 -3.12
N GLU A 28 10.98 1.61 -3.17
CA GLU A 28 10.11 1.26 -2.06
C GLU A 28 9.34 -0.02 -2.43
N LEU A 29 9.10 -0.88 -1.45
CA LEU A 29 8.18 -2.02 -1.60
C LEU A 29 6.76 -1.53 -1.36
N ASP A 30 5.94 -1.57 -2.40
CA ASP A 30 4.55 -1.15 -2.38
C ASP A 30 3.62 -2.36 -2.51
N HIS A 31 2.52 -2.32 -1.78
CA HIS A 31 1.48 -3.32 -1.92
C HIS A 31 0.59 -2.97 -3.10
N VAL A 32 0.54 -3.86 -4.10
CA VAL A 32 -0.40 -3.70 -5.22
C VAL A 32 -1.84 -3.81 -4.73
N ARG A 33 -2.08 -4.66 -3.73
CA ARG A 33 -3.38 -4.76 -3.05
C ARG A 33 -3.49 -3.74 -1.92
N PRO A 34 -4.66 -3.13 -1.70
CA PRO A 34 -4.86 -2.14 -0.64
C PRO A 34 -4.74 -2.74 0.79
N THR A 35 -4.72 -4.07 0.91
CA THR A 35 -4.60 -4.78 2.19
C THR A 35 -3.16 -4.77 2.69
N ARG A 36 -2.86 -3.84 3.61
CA ARG A 36 -1.53 -3.71 4.28
C ARG A 36 -1.13 -4.90 5.17
N LEU A 37 -2.04 -5.85 5.39
CA LEU A 37 -1.80 -7.08 6.16
C LEU A 37 -1.23 -8.21 5.31
N CYS A 38 -1.13 -8.04 3.99
CA CYS A 38 -0.57 -9.06 3.12
C CYS A 38 0.94 -9.20 3.34
N ILE A 39 1.39 -10.41 3.70
CA ILE A 39 2.79 -10.75 3.90
C ILE A 39 3.41 -11.49 2.72
N ARG A 40 2.63 -11.82 1.69
CA ARG A 40 3.12 -12.52 0.50
C ARG A 40 4.11 -11.64 -0.27
N TYR A 41 5.32 -12.15 -0.45
CA TYR A 41 6.46 -11.47 -1.09
C TYR A 41 6.95 -12.22 -2.33
N ASP A 42 6.33 -13.35 -2.65
CA ASP A 42 6.68 -14.32 -3.68
C ASP A 42 6.17 -13.95 -5.09
N SER A 43 5.26 -12.98 -5.19
CA SER A 43 4.67 -12.55 -6.46
C SER A 43 4.55 -11.03 -6.55
N GLU A 44 4.80 -10.50 -7.75
CA GLU A 44 4.60 -9.08 -8.10
C GLU A 44 3.13 -8.65 -8.00
N ASP A 45 2.18 -9.60 -8.01
CA ASP A 45 0.74 -9.32 -7.83
C ASP A 45 0.39 -8.83 -6.42
N HIS A 46 1.34 -8.95 -5.50
CA HIS A 46 1.14 -8.63 -4.09
C HIS A 46 2.07 -7.52 -3.62
N LEU A 47 3.36 -7.64 -3.93
CA LEU A 47 4.38 -6.70 -3.49
C LEU A 47 5.26 -6.34 -4.69
N GLN A 48 5.35 -5.05 -4.99
CA GLN A 48 6.11 -4.57 -6.14
C GLN A 48 7.17 -3.56 -5.73
N LEU A 49 8.33 -3.68 -6.33
CA LEU A 49 9.40 -2.70 -6.23
C LEU A 49 9.04 -1.47 -7.08
N VAL A 50 8.72 -0.36 -6.45
CA VAL A 50 8.34 0.87 -7.14
C VAL A 50 9.24 2.03 -6.75
N THR A 51 9.19 3.10 -7.54
CA THR A 51 9.78 4.37 -7.13
C THR A 51 8.85 5.07 -6.14
N ARG A 52 9.42 5.89 -5.24
CA ARG A 52 8.65 6.73 -4.31
C ARG A 52 7.59 7.58 -5.02
N ARG A 53 7.90 8.10 -6.22
CA ARG A 53 6.94 8.86 -7.04
C ARG A 53 5.72 8.01 -7.41
N ARG A 54 5.93 6.77 -7.85
CA ARG A 54 4.83 5.86 -8.22
C ARG A 54 3.99 5.48 -7.00
N ASN A 55 4.63 5.23 -5.85
CA ASN A 55 3.94 4.95 -4.60
C ASN A 55 3.02 6.12 -4.18
N MET A 56 3.53 7.36 -4.20
CA MET A 56 2.71 8.54 -3.87
C MET A 56 1.52 8.73 -4.83
N LEU A 57 1.71 8.46 -6.14
CA LEU A 57 0.62 8.51 -7.11
C LEU A 57 -0.46 7.47 -6.80
N ARG A 58 -0.09 6.21 -6.53
CA ARG A 58 -1.04 5.16 -6.14
C ARG A 58 -1.80 5.52 -4.86
N GLN A 59 -1.11 6.06 -3.86
CA GLN A 59 -1.74 6.50 -2.63
C GLN A 59 -2.73 7.65 -2.86
N TRP A 60 -2.39 8.59 -3.75
CA TRP A 60 -3.28 9.68 -4.12
C TRP A 60 -4.51 9.18 -4.91
N GLU A 61 -4.31 8.29 -5.87
CA GLU A 61 -5.40 7.64 -6.63
C GLU A 61 -6.36 6.90 -5.70
N ALA A 62 -5.83 6.10 -4.77
CA ALA A 62 -6.62 5.38 -3.78
C ALA A 62 -7.39 6.33 -2.84
N ARG A 63 -6.76 7.42 -2.40
CA ARG A 63 -7.42 8.47 -1.58
C ARG A 63 -8.51 9.20 -2.36
N LYS A 64 -8.27 9.51 -3.64
CA LYS A 64 -9.26 10.16 -4.52
C LYS A 64 -10.47 9.25 -4.72
N ALA A 65 -10.25 7.98 -5.03
CA ALA A 65 -11.33 6.99 -5.13
C ALA A 65 -12.12 6.89 -3.83
N ALA A 66 -11.42 6.86 -2.68
CA ALA A 66 -12.08 6.85 -1.37
C ALA A 66 -12.84 8.14 -1.04
N SER A 67 -12.40 9.31 -1.51
CA SER A 67 -13.11 10.59 -1.32
C SER A 67 -14.33 10.77 -2.21
N GLN A 68 -14.39 10.05 -3.34
CA GLN A 68 -15.56 10.04 -4.23
C GLN A 68 -16.69 9.19 -3.63
N ILE A 69 -16.36 8.27 -2.74
CA ILE A 69 -17.31 7.69 -1.79
C ILE A 69 -17.50 8.78 -0.73
N GLY A 70 -18.66 9.45 -0.73
CA GLY A 70 -18.90 10.63 0.11
C GLY A 70 -18.52 10.41 1.58
N HIS A 71 -18.37 11.49 2.36
CA HIS A 71 -17.88 11.50 3.74
C HIS A 71 -18.58 10.47 4.67
N ASN A 72 -19.76 9.97 4.29
CA ASN A 72 -20.55 8.97 5.02
C ASN A 72 -20.86 7.67 4.23
N GLY A 73 -20.23 7.40 3.09
CA GLY A 73 -20.49 6.18 2.29
C GLY A 73 -21.90 6.04 1.71
N GLY A 74 -22.76 7.04 1.92
CA GLY A 74 -24.13 7.07 1.43
C GLY A 74 -24.24 7.50 -0.03
N PRO A 75 -25.31 7.10 -0.72
CA PRO A 75 -25.59 7.58 -2.07
C PRO A 75 -25.63 9.11 -2.13
N PRO A 76 -25.30 9.72 -3.28
CA PRO A 76 -25.35 11.17 -3.44
C PRO A 76 -26.75 11.68 -3.06
N MET A 77 -26.79 12.75 -2.27
CA MET A 77 -28.05 13.43 -1.92
C MET A 77 -28.64 14.02 -3.21
N VAL A 78 -29.70 13.38 -3.72
CA VAL A 78 -30.48 13.90 -4.84
C VAL A 78 -31.52 14.84 -4.24
N CYS A 79 -31.45 16.13 -4.57
CA CYS A 79 -32.54 17.06 -4.27
C CYS A 79 -33.60 16.88 -5.35
N GLU A 80 -34.74 16.28 -5.01
CA GLU A 80 -35.92 16.32 -5.87
C GLU A 80 -36.50 17.75 -5.79
N GLU A 81 -36.58 18.43 -6.93
CA GLU A 81 -37.26 19.73 -7.03
C GLU A 81 -38.76 19.49 -6.79
N ALA A 82 -39.30 20.18 -5.77
CA ALA A 82 -40.70 20.11 -5.34
C ALA A 82 -41.63 20.95 -6.23
#